data_AF-A0A7S1BFP8-F1
#
_entry.id   AF-A0A7S1BFP8-F1
#
_cell.length_a   1.000
_cell.length_b   1.000
_cell.length_c   1.000
_cell.angle_alpha   90.00
_cell.angle_beta   90.00
_cell.angle_gamma   90.00
#
_symmetry.space_group_name_H-M   'P 1'
#
loop_
_entity.id
_entity.type
_entity.pdbx_description
1 polymer ?
#
loop_
_entity_poly.entity_id
_entity_poly.type
_entity_poly.pdbx_seq_one_letter_code
_entity_poly.pdbx_strand_id
1 'polypeptide(L)'
;PCIACPQGRWSKNWQLREMGECNRCPVGVVCPVDGLTTPCTKHDLPALFEPVINYFGLPVPEWEYPASYGIPFFSSDECLKLNRNADNLLVANKQHFFFGELIPPYIDILGRGAHFRSSDQDSLKYSKAKLAKCYYNPNPLGSDIYNRLVEYYGPQYDIQTGYPHQGYGTKHLMKQMYATHSPKGFNVSLKYFHGEGSTYIELPSARKFDSSFNCTRGFHLMNETKVKQKIKVVYTDPNHDTLGGIDIELCPIFNDILGCRINEKGTCCMIEPNNQRAILLAEDQFYPGTCEADLICMDEEKSEVEPCEMGYICDHDTTFDEKENIPCAGGYLCRPGTTPDISLEAPNGQFSKICPNGYACENNNSQKNSVYARGCASNYFCVTGTVDYKIGLLARDGFNINLTSLHPNPF
;
A
#
# COMPACT_ATOMS: atom_id res chain seq x y z
N PRO A 1 1.91 35.13 14.74
CA PRO A 1 0.56 34.56 14.52
C PRO A 1 0.76 33.19 13.88
N CYS A 2 0.09 32.13 14.35
CA CYS A 2 0.17 30.82 13.69
C CYS A 2 -0.49 30.92 12.32
N ILE A 3 0.19 30.44 11.28
CA ILE A 3 -0.32 30.44 9.91
C ILE A 3 -0.84 29.04 9.57
N ALA A 4 -2.07 28.95 9.08
CA ALA A 4 -2.62 27.71 8.55
C ALA A 4 -2.12 27.49 7.12
N CYS A 5 -1.91 26.23 6.74
CA CYS A 5 -1.61 25.90 5.35
C CYS A 5 -2.82 26.22 4.45
N PRO A 6 -2.64 26.84 3.28
CA PRO A 6 -3.75 27.02 2.34
C PRO A 6 -4.18 25.68 1.73
N GLN A 7 -5.35 25.63 1.10
CA GLN A 7 -5.78 24.52 0.24
C GLN A 7 -4.69 24.11 -0.76
N GLY A 8 -4.65 22.83 -1.11
CA GLY A 8 -3.57 22.25 -1.91
C GLY A 8 -2.30 21.97 -1.08
N ARG A 9 -2.25 22.30 0.21
CA ARG A 9 -1.09 22.07 1.07
C ARG A 9 -1.45 21.50 2.43
N TRP A 10 -0.47 20.91 3.10
CA TRP A 10 -0.63 20.30 4.43
C TRP A 10 0.65 20.42 5.25
N SER A 11 0.55 20.31 6.57
CA SER A 11 1.74 20.18 7.42
C SER A 11 1.44 19.52 8.76
N LYS A 12 2.37 18.68 9.22
CA LYS A 12 2.38 18.12 10.58
C LYS A 12 3.36 18.85 11.51
N ASN A 13 3.96 19.95 11.06
CA ASN A 13 4.88 20.75 11.87
C ASN A 13 4.10 21.54 12.93
N TRP A 14 4.65 21.65 14.15
CA TRP A 14 4.09 22.51 15.18
C TRP A 14 4.49 23.96 14.97
N GLN A 15 3.58 24.88 15.30
CA GLN A 15 3.84 26.33 15.31
C GLN A 15 4.36 26.88 13.96
N LEU A 16 3.67 26.55 12.87
CA LEU A 16 3.94 27.12 11.55
C LEU A 16 4.08 28.65 11.61
N ARG A 17 5.25 29.14 11.19
CA ARG A 17 5.62 30.55 11.19
C ARG A 17 5.31 31.22 9.86
N GLU A 18 5.29 30.45 8.77
CA GLU A 18 4.97 30.92 7.42
C GLU A 18 4.40 29.82 6.52
N MET A 19 3.73 30.22 5.43
CA MET A 19 3.15 29.29 4.44
C MET A 19 4.21 28.45 3.69
N GLY A 20 5.48 28.90 3.69
CA GLY A 20 6.61 28.15 3.11
C GLY A 20 6.92 26.86 3.85
N GLU A 21 6.54 26.75 5.14
CA GLU A 21 6.75 25.55 5.98
C GLU A 21 5.66 24.47 5.75
N CYS A 22 4.75 24.69 4.79
CA CYS A 22 3.72 23.73 4.38
C CYS A 22 4.18 22.87 3.20
N ASN A 23 3.97 21.57 3.31
CA ASN A 23 4.20 20.62 2.23
C ASN A 23 3.10 20.72 1.18
N ARG A 24 3.47 20.52 -0.07
CA ARG A 24 2.52 20.45 -1.19
C ARG A 24 1.71 19.15 -1.12
N CYS A 25 0.47 19.18 -1.58
CA CYS A 25 -0.31 17.97 -1.77
C CYS A 25 0.37 17.09 -2.84
N PRO A 26 0.50 15.77 -2.62
CA PRO A 26 1.02 14.85 -3.63
C PRO A 26 0.20 14.87 -4.93
N VAL A 27 0.82 14.51 -6.04
CA VAL A 27 0.09 14.24 -7.29
C VAL A 27 -0.89 13.07 -7.11
N GLY A 28 -2.03 13.13 -7.77
CA GLY A 28 -3.12 12.16 -7.61
C GLY A 28 -3.89 12.30 -6.28
N VAL A 29 -3.63 13.34 -5.50
CA VAL A 29 -4.27 13.58 -4.21
C VAL A 29 -4.84 14.99 -4.18
N VAL A 30 -5.97 15.17 -3.50
CA VAL A 30 -6.63 16.47 -3.31
C VAL A 30 -6.55 16.86 -1.84
N CYS A 31 -6.08 18.09 -1.59
CA CYS A 31 -6.04 18.68 -0.25
C CYS A 31 -7.11 19.78 -0.18
N PRO A 32 -8.35 19.44 0.25
CA PRO A 32 -9.53 20.26 0.01
C PRO A 32 -9.72 21.42 1.00
N VAL A 33 -9.06 21.38 2.15
CA VAL A 33 -9.29 22.31 3.27
C VAL A 33 -8.04 23.06 3.67
N ASP A 34 -8.22 24.28 4.19
CA ASP A 34 -7.14 25.02 4.84
C ASP A 34 -6.78 24.39 6.20
N GLY A 35 -5.51 24.49 6.58
CA GLY A 35 -5.00 24.02 7.87
C GLY A 35 -4.87 22.50 7.97
N LEU A 36 -4.77 21.80 6.85
CA LEU A 36 -4.69 20.34 6.81
C LEU A 36 -3.45 19.82 7.57
N THR A 37 -3.69 18.92 8.52
CA THR A 37 -2.64 18.31 9.35
C THR A 37 -2.58 16.79 9.23
N THR A 38 -3.68 16.14 8.80
CA THR A 38 -3.77 14.68 8.74
C THR A 38 -4.05 14.22 7.30
N PRO A 39 -3.01 14.11 6.45
CA PRO A 39 -3.19 13.71 5.05
C PRO A 39 -3.51 12.22 4.86
N CYS A 40 -3.29 11.39 5.88
CA CYS A 40 -3.61 9.97 5.87
C CYS A 40 -3.57 9.42 7.30
N THR A 41 -4.04 8.18 7.44
CA THR A 41 -4.35 7.55 8.73
C THR A 41 -3.92 6.09 8.76
N LYS A 42 -4.01 5.45 9.93
CA LYS A 42 -3.73 4.02 10.06
C LYS A 42 -4.63 3.15 9.18
N HIS A 43 -5.81 3.63 8.80
CA HIS A 43 -6.72 2.90 7.90
C HIS A 43 -6.25 2.91 6.44
N ASP A 44 -5.35 3.83 6.09
CA ASP A 44 -4.74 3.92 4.77
C ASP A 44 -3.56 2.96 4.60
N LEU A 45 -3.02 2.43 5.70
CA LEU A 45 -1.87 1.53 5.69
C LEU A 45 -2.23 0.15 5.07
N PRO A 46 -1.24 -0.62 4.59
CA PRO A 46 -1.46 -1.95 4.02
C PRO A 46 -2.16 -2.91 5.00
N ALA A 47 -3.27 -3.51 4.57
CA ALA A 47 -4.05 -4.44 5.38
C ALA A 47 -3.49 -5.87 5.36
N LEU A 48 -3.88 -6.66 6.35
CA LEU A 48 -3.48 -8.06 6.51
C LEU A 48 -4.32 -8.99 5.63
N PHE A 49 -3.72 -10.14 5.30
CA PHE A 49 -4.43 -11.26 4.71
C PHE A 49 -5.07 -12.09 5.81
N GLU A 50 -6.40 -12.23 5.73
CA GLU A 50 -7.20 -13.00 6.69
C GLU A 50 -7.76 -14.26 6.06
N PRO A 51 -7.55 -15.46 6.65
CA PRO A 51 -8.07 -16.68 6.07
C PRO A 51 -9.58 -16.73 6.18
N VAL A 52 -10.25 -17.16 5.10
CA VAL A 52 -11.70 -17.31 5.04
C VAL A 52 -12.12 -18.73 4.68
N ILE A 53 -13.25 -19.14 5.24
CA ILE A 53 -13.88 -20.45 5.01
C ILE A 53 -15.24 -20.28 4.32
N ASN A 54 -15.74 -21.38 3.76
CA ASN A 54 -17.01 -21.40 3.04
C ASN A 54 -18.16 -21.76 3.97
N TYR A 55 -18.79 -20.74 4.57
CA TYR A 55 -19.99 -20.93 5.39
C TYR A 55 -21.25 -20.75 4.52
N PHE A 56 -21.82 -21.86 4.04
CA PHE A 56 -23.02 -21.86 3.18
C PHE A 56 -22.91 -20.96 1.93
N GLY A 57 -21.73 -20.92 1.30
CA GLY A 57 -21.44 -20.09 0.13
C GLY A 57 -20.94 -18.68 0.46
N LEU A 58 -20.90 -18.30 1.74
CA LEU A 58 -20.43 -16.99 2.18
C LEU A 58 -19.00 -17.08 2.72
N PRO A 59 -18.11 -16.16 2.32
CA PRO A 59 -16.78 -16.06 2.90
C PRO A 59 -16.88 -15.48 4.31
N VAL A 60 -16.43 -16.26 5.30
CA VAL A 60 -16.43 -15.88 6.71
C VAL A 60 -15.03 -16.11 7.28
N PRO A 61 -14.51 -15.26 8.19
CA PRO A 61 -13.19 -15.46 8.76
C PRO A 61 -13.06 -16.83 9.46
N GLU A 62 -11.96 -17.55 9.19
CA GLU A 62 -11.72 -18.91 9.73
C GLU A 62 -11.74 -18.94 11.26
N TRP A 63 -11.29 -17.86 11.91
CA TRP A 63 -11.24 -17.78 13.36
C TRP A 63 -12.61 -17.58 14.04
N GLU A 64 -13.66 -17.20 13.30
CA GLU A 64 -15.04 -17.18 13.82
C GLU A 64 -15.61 -18.60 13.95
N TYR A 65 -15.19 -19.50 13.06
CA TYR A 65 -15.62 -20.89 13.06
C TYR A 65 -14.42 -21.84 12.91
N PRO A 66 -13.77 -22.18 14.03
CA PRO A 66 -12.59 -23.04 14.03
C PRO A 66 -12.79 -24.37 13.29
N ALA A 67 -11.69 -24.98 12.83
CA ALA A 67 -11.70 -26.24 12.09
C ALA A 67 -12.49 -27.39 12.75
N SER A 68 -12.72 -27.33 14.07
CA SER A 68 -13.58 -28.28 14.79
C SER A 68 -15.05 -28.30 14.32
N TYR A 69 -15.52 -27.24 13.66
CA TYR A 69 -16.87 -27.16 13.10
C TYR A 69 -17.03 -27.92 11.77
N GLY A 70 -15.93 -28.43 11.18
CA GLY A 70 -15.98 -29.24 9.96
C GLY A 70 -16.44 -28.47 8.71
N ILE A 71 -16.39 -27.15 8.74
CA ILE A 71 -16.78 -26.29 7.62
C ILE A 71 -15.69 -26.39 6.53
N PRO A 72 -16.08 -26.55 5.25
CA PRO A 72 -15.11 -26.68 4.16
C PRO A 72 -14.38 -25.36 3.86
N PHE A 73 -13.13 -25.50 3.38
CA PHE A 73 -12.38 -24.41 2.77
C PHE A 73 -12.87 -24.16 1.33
N PHE A 74 -12.66 -22.95 0.82
CA PHE A 74 -12.84 -22.68 -0.61
C PHE A 74 -11.76 -23.38 -1.44
N SER A 75 -12.15 -23.95 -2.58
CA SER A 75 -11.20 -24.27 -3.65
C SER A 75 -10.63 -23.01 -4.30
N SER A 76 -9.55 -23.15 -5.07
CA SER A 76 -8.94 -22.03 -5.80
C SER A 76 -9.95 -21.29 -6.69
N ASP A 77 -10.75 -22.05 -7.44
CA ASP A 77 -11.76 -21.48 -8.34
C ASP A 77 -12.88 -20.77 -7.60
N GLU A 78 -13.36 -21.34 -6.50
CA GLU A 78 -14.41 -20.68 -5.69
C GLU A 78 -13.89 -19.39 -5.06
N CYS A 79 -12.67 -19.41 -4.52
CA CYS A 79 -12.03 -18.24 -3.93
C CYS A 79 -11.89 -17.10 -4.94
N LEU A 80 -11.36 -17.40 -6.14
CA LEU A 80 -11.14 -16.36 -7.15
C LEU A 80 -12.45 -15.85 -7.76
N LYS A 81 -13.52 -16.66 -7.77
CA LYS A 81 -14.87 -16.23 -8.19
C LYS A 81 -15.47 -15.18 -7.25
N LEU A 82 -15.06 -15.12 -5.97
CA LEU A 82 -15.52 -14.10 -5.03
C LEU A 82 -15.11 -12.67 -5.46
N ASN A 83 -14.14 -12.52 -6.37
CA ASN A 83 -13.75 -11.22 -6.93
C ASN A 83 -14.63 -10.74 -8.09
N ARG A 84 -15.66 -11.51 -8.48
CA ARG A 84 -16.55 -11.17 -9.59
C ARG A 84 -17.80 -10.45 -9.10
N ASN A 85 -18.33 -9.55 -9.91
CA ASN A 85 -19.63 -8.90 -9.64
C ASN A 85 -20.81 -9.83 -10.00
N ALA A 86 -22.04 -9.35 -9.79
CA ALA A 86 -23.28 -10.07 -10.11
C ALA A 86 -23.38 -10.52 -11.59
N ASP A 87 -22.73 -9.80 -12.50
CA ASP A 87 -22.66 -10.12 -13.94
C ASP A 87 -21.49 -11.04 -14.29
N ASN A 88 -20.83 -11.63 -13.29
CA ASN A 88 -19.67 -12.52 -13.44
C ASN A 88 -18.43 -11.86 -14.08
N LEU A 89 -18.41 -10.53 -14.14
CA LEU A 89 -17.29 -9.75 -14.63
C LEU A 89 -16.31 -9.52 -13.49
N LEU A 90 -15.02 -9.66 -13.79
CA LEU A 90 -13.97 -9.21 -12.88
C LEU A 90 -14.13 -7.71 -12.70
N VAL A 91 -14.34 -7.26 -11.46
CA VAL A 91 -14.32 -5.83 -11.17
C VAL A 91 -12.88 -5.38 -11.33
N ALA A 92 -12.60 -4.69 -12.45
CA ALA A 92 -11.28 -4.14 -12.68
C ALA A 92 -10.88 -3.30 -11.45
N ASN A 93 -9.74 -3.64 -10.84
CA ASN A 93 -9.09 -2.92 -9.76
C ASN A 93 -9.53 -3.23 -8.31
N LYS A 94 -10.34 -4.26 -8.07
CA LYS A 94 -10.68 -4.69 -6.69
C LYS A 94 -10.61 -6.21 -6.53
N GLN A 95 -9.39 -6.75 -6.54
CA GLN A 95 -9.16 -8.11 -6.06
C GLN A 95 -9.06 -8.05 -4.53
N HIS A 96 -10.05 -8.60 -3.84
CA HIS A 96 -10.05 -8.70 -2.38
C HIS A 96 -9.77 -10.13 -1.90
N PHE A 97 -10.00 -11.13 -2.74
CA PHE A 97 -9.80 -12.53 -2.41
C PHE A 97 -8.60 -13.11 -3.16
N PHE A 98 -7.76 -13.83 -2.43
CA PHE A 98 -6.49 -14.36 -2.89
C PHE A 98 -6.36 -15.83 -2.47
N PHE A 99 -5.87 -16.68 -3.37
CA PHE A 99 -5.70 -18.11 -3.09
C PHE A 99 -4.21 -18.51 -3.08
N GLY A 100 -3.78 -19.15 -1.99
CA GLY A 100 -2.38 -19.51 -1.79
C GLY A 100 -2.00 -19.73 -0.32
N GLU A 101 -0.81 -19.25 0.06
CA GLU A 101 -0.25 -19.41 1.40
C GLU A 101 0.31 -18.09 1.95
N LEU A 102 0.30 -17.95 3.28
CA LEU A 102 1.02 -16.85 3.93
C LEU A 102 2.50 -17.16 4.03
N ILE A 103 3.29 -16.09 3.98
CA ILE A 103 4.74 -16.14 4.10
C ILE A 103 5.10 -15.89 5.58
N PRO A 104 5.73 -16.86 6.27
CA PRO A 104 6.20 -16.67 7.65
C PRO A 104 7.29 -15.58 7.71
N PRO A 105 7.68 -15.11 8.91
CA PRO A 105 7.21 -15.52 10.24
C PRO A 105 6.10 -14.62 10.78
N TYR A 106 5.59 -13.67 10.00
CA TYR A 106 4.56 -12.70 10.36
C TYR A 106 3.15 -13.25 10.26
N ILE A 107 2.96 -14.49 10.75
CA ILE A 107 1.68 -15.17 10.77
C ILE A 107 1.25 -15.30 12.23
N ASP A 108 0.08 -14.77 12.54
CA ASP A 108 -0.46 -14.81 13.90
C ASP A 108 -1.12 -16.15 14.23
N ILE A 109 -1.53 -16.29 15.49
CA ILE A 109 -2.23 -17.48 16.00
C ILE A 109 -3.63 -17.71 15.40
N LEU A 110 -4.21 -16.69 14.76
CA LEU A 110 -5.48 -16.78 14.03
C LEU A 110 -5.25 -17.13 12.54
N GLY A 111 -3.98 -17.32 12.12
CA GLY A 111 -3.62 -17.64 10.75
C GLY A 111 -3.68 -16.44 9.79
N ARG A 112 -3.67 -15.20 10.31
CA ARG A 112 -3.58 -13.97 9.52
C ARG A 112 -2.12 -13.58 9.33
N GLY A 113 -1.79 -12.87 8.26
CA GLY A 113 -0.42 -12.44 8.04
C GLY A 113 -0.24 -11.28 7.07
N ALA A 114 0.94 -10.67 7.14
CA ALA A 114 1.30 -9.50 6.35
C ALA A 114 1.70 -9.81 4.91
N HIS A 115 2.25 -11.00 4.69
CA HIS A 115 2.83 -11.39 3.40
C HIS A 115 2.14 -12.63 2.87
N PHE A 116 1.85 -12.59 1.57
CA PHE A 116 1.07 -13.60 0.89
C PHE A 116 1.78 -14.03 -0.39
N ARG A 117 1.78 -15.32 -0.65
CA ARG A 117 2.25 -15.95 -1.87
C ARG A 117 1.09 -16.65 -2.55
N SER A 118 0.77 -16.23 -3.76
CA SER A 118 -0.16 -16.99 -4.59
C SER A 118 0.47 -18.34 -4.97
N SER A 119 -0.25 -19.41 -4.67
CA SER A 119 0.19 -20.78 -4.93
C SER A 119 -1.01 -21.71 -5.07
N ASP A 120 -0.81 -22.82 -5.76
CA ASP A 120 -1.74 -23.94 -5.73
C ASP A 120 -1.43 -24.88 -4.57
N GLN A 121 -2.27 -25.91 -4.41
CA GLN A 121 -2.17 -26.91 -3.36
C GLN A 121 -0.88 -27.75 -3.44
N ASP A 122 -0.31 -27.90 -4.63
CA ASP A 122 0.84 -28.77 -4.89
C ASP A 122 2.19 -28.02 -4.79
N SER A 123 2.18 -26.69 -4.91
CA SER A 123 3.36 -25.81 -4.97
C SER A 123 3.61 -25.02 -3.68
N LEU A 124 3.02 -25.48 -2.58
CA LEU A 124 3.19 -24.89 -1.24
C LEU A 124 4.63 -25.01 -0.75
N LYS A 125 5.18 -23.91 -0.22
CA LYS A 125 6.56 -23.84 0.29
C LYS A 125 6.60 -23.65 1.80
N TYR A 126 5.64 -22.94 2.38
CA TYR A 126 5.70 -22.46 3.75
C TYR A 126 4.62 -23.03 4.65
N SER A 127 3.45 -23.35 4.10
CA SER A 127 2.32 -23.87 4.87
C SER A 127 2.67 -25.19 5.58
N LYS A 128 2.81 -25.14 6.92
CA LYS A 128 3.04 -26.33 7.77
C LYS A 128 1.92 -27.37 7.65
N ALA A 129 0.69 -26.91 7.48
CA ALA A 129 -0.49 -27.76 7.29
C ALA A 129 -0.59 -28.35 5.88
N LYS A 130 0.34 -28.01 4.97
CA LYS A 130 0.29 -28.33 3.53
C LYS A 130 -1.11 -28.09 2.94
N LEU A 131 -1.71 -26.93 3.20
CA LEU A 131 -3.02 -26.56 2.68
C LEU A 131 -2.99 -25.13 2.15
N ALA A 132 -3.32 -24.96 0.86
CA ALA A 132 -3.59 -23.67 0.28
C ALA A 132 -4.98 -23.20 0.75
N LYS A 133 -5.10 -21.92 1.12
CA LYS A 133 -6.34 -21.35 1.64
C LYS A 133 -6.75 -20.14 0.84
N CYS A 134 -8.03 -19.78 0.97
CA CYS A 134 -8.54 -18.50 0.50
C CYS A 134 -8.33 -17.44 1.59
N TYR A 135 -7.81 -16.28 1.19
CA TYR A 135 -7.56 -15.15 2.05
C TYR A 135 -8.32 -13.93 1.55
N TYR A 136 -8.89 -13.17 2.47
CA TYR A 136 -9.45 -11.86 2.23
C TYR A 136 -8.42 -10.80 2.61
N ASN A 137 -8.18 -9.86 1.71
CA ASN A 137 -7.43 -8.64 1.97
C ASN A 137 -8.03 -7.51 1.12
N PRO A 138 -8.74 -6.55 1.72
CA PRO A 138 -9.35 -5.47 0.98
C PRO A 138 -8.31 -4.51 0.40
N ASN A 139 -7.11 -4.47 0.97
CA ASN A 139 -6.13 -3.45 0.67
C ASN A 139 -4.67 -3.89 0.92
N PRO A 140 -4.13 -4.84 0.13
CA PRO A 140 -2.82 -5.44 0.39
C PRO A 140 -1.66 -4.45 0.27
N LEU A 141 -1.89 -3.33 -0.42
CA LEU A 141 -0.89 -2.31 -0.72
C LEU A 141 -1.13 -0.99 0.02
N GLY A 142 -2.21 -0.88 0.80
CA GLY A 142 -2.63 0.39 1.40
C GLY A 142 -3.44 1.24 0.40
N SER A 143 -4.13 2.26 0.91
CA SER A 143 -5.13 3.01 0.15
C SER A 143 -4.50 3.75 -1.02
N ASP A 144 -5.32 4.27 -1.94
CA ASP A 144 -4.81 5.10 -3.04
C ASP A 144 -4.00 6.28 -2.50
N ILE A 145 -4.46 6.91 -1.40
CA ILE A 145 -3.75 8.00 -0.70
C ILE A 145 -2.39 7.53 -0.19
N TYR A 146 -2.34 6.40 0.54
CA TYR A 146 -1.07 5.87 1.05
C TYR A 146 -0.10 5.53 -0.09
N ASN A 147 -0.59 4.88 -1.15
CA ASN A 147 0.23 4.58 -2.32
C ASN A 147 0.77 5.86 -2.98
N ARG A 148 -0.01 6.95 -3.02
CA ARG A 148 0.45 8.25 -3.55
C ARG A 148 1.56 8.82 -2.68
N LEU A 149 1.40 8.79 -1.36
CA LEU A 149 2.41 9.27 -0.43
C LEU A 149 3.71 8.47 -0.53
N VAL A 150 3.61 7.14 -0.68
CA VAL A 150 4.76 6.24 -0.89
C VAL A 150 5.54 6.64 -2.14
N GLU A 151 4.87 6.81 -3.28
CA GLU A 151 5.55 7.17 -4.53
C GLU A 151 6.06 8.62 -4.53
N TYR A 152 5.37 9.53 -3.86
CA TYR A 152 5.70 10.95 -3.86
C TYR A 152 6.83 11.32 -2.90
N TYR A 153 6.83 10.77 -1.67
CA TYR A 153 7.85 11.08 -0.66
C TYR A 153 8.95 10.03 -0.57
N GLY A 154 8.68 8.79 -0.97
CA GLY A 154 9.68 7.73 -1.04
C GLY A 154 10.23 7.31 0.33
N PRO A 155 11.56 7.06 0.43
CA PRO A 155 12.19 6.64 1.68
C PRO A 155 12.05 7.67 2.80
N GLN A 156 12.27 7.27 4.05
CA GLN A 156 12.21 8.20 5.18
C GLN A 156 13.23 9.34 5.03
N TYR A 157 12.90 10.53 5.55
CA TYR A 157 13.69 11.75 5.41
C TYR A 157 15.16 11.57 5.83
N ASP A 158 15.40 10.86 6.92
CA ASP A 158 16.73 10.58 7.46
C ASP A 158 17.53 9.62 6.56
N ILE A 159 16.87 8.67 5.90
CA ILE A 159 17.47 7.81 4.88
C ILE A 159 17.86 8.64 3.65
N GLN A 160 16.98 9.56 3.23
CA GLN A 160 17.21 10.40 2.04
C GLN A 160 18.31 11.44 2.25
N THR A 161 18.34 12.08 3.42
CA THR A 161 19.22 13.22 3.70
C THR A 161 20.47 12.86 4.51
N GLY A 162 20.46 11.73 5.19
CA GLY A 162 21.48 11.34 6.17
C GLY A 162 21.39 12.08 7.51
N TYR A 163 20.38 12.95 7.69
CA TYR A 163 20.19 13.74 8.91
C TYR A 163 18.84 13.41 9.56
N PRO A 164 18.79 13.20 10.89
CA PRO A 164 17.52 13.07 11.58
C PRO A 164 16.77 14.41 11.59
N HIS A 165 15.44 14.35 11.62
CA HIS A 165 14.58 15.50 11.86
C HIS A 165 13.85 15.36 13.19
N GLN A 166 13.27 16.45 13.74
CA GLN A 166 12.62 16.47 15.06
C GLN A 166 11.32 15.65 15.16
N GLY A 167 10.98 14.89 14.11
CA GLY A 167 9.74 14.14 14.00
C GLY A 167 8.53 15.01 13.65
N TYR A 168 7.42 14.35 13.33
CA TYR A 168 6.13 15.02 13.18
C TYR A 168 5.54 15.37 14.53
N GLY A 169 4.86 16.51 14.61
CA GLY A 169 4.16 16.92 15.80
C GLY A 169 2.90 16.07 16.02
N THR A 170 3.01 14.96 16.74
CA THR A 170 1.84 14.11 17.05
C THR A 170 1.14 14.60 18.33
N LYS A 171 -0.21 14.62 18.33
CA LYS A 171 -1.00 14.85 19.57
C LYS A 171 -0.86 13.69 20.57
N HIS A 172 -0.13 12.63 20.20
CA HIS A 172 0.03 11.39 20.94
C HIS A 172 1.48 11.11 21.33
N LEU A 173 2.32 12.15 21.45
CA LEU A 173 3.71 12.06 21.90
C LEU A 173 3.86 11.19 23.18
N MET A 174 2.89 11.27 24.11
CA MET A 174 2.86 10.43 25.32
C MET A 174 2.53 8.95 25.08
N LYS A 175 2.00 8.51 23.95
CA LYS A 175 1.78 7.09 23.64
C LYS A 175 2.95 6.50 22.84
N GLN A 176 3.53 7.26 21.91
CA GLN A 176 4.69 6.80 21.13
C GLN A 176 5.94 6.60 22.01
N MET A 177 6.16 7.44 23.03
CA MET A 177 7.27 7.26 23.99
C MET A 177 7.18 5.97 24.82
N TYR A 178 5.98 5.38 24.99
CA TYR A 178 5.75 4.21 25.85
C TYR A 178 5.43 2.92 25.07
N ALA A 179 5.07 3.02 23.79
CA ALA A 179 4.82 1.86 22.93
C ALA A 179 6.10 1.07 22.63
N THR A 180 7.26 1.72 22.61
CA THR A 180 8.57 1.05 22.60
C THR A 180 9.08 0.98 24.04
N HIS A 181 8.62 0.00 24.83
CA HIS A 181 9.33 -0.33 26.06
C HIS A 181 10.77 -0.69 25.69
N SER A 182 11.73 0.15 26.08
CA SER A 182 13.15 -0.16 25.91
C SER A 182 13.43 -1.49 26.61
N PRO A 183 14.03 -2.49 25.94
CA PRO A 183 14.52 -3.68 26.61
C PRO A 183 15.41 -3.25 27.77
N LYS A 184 15.20 -3.83 28.97
CA LYS A 184 16.04 -3.52 30.15
C LYS A 184 17.52 -3.64 29.77
N GLY A 185 18.26 -2.54 29.83
CA GLY A 185 19.69 -2.46 29.50
C GLY A 185 20.04 -1.68 28.22
N PHE A 186 19.05 -1.28 27.40
CA PHE A 186 19.29 -0.44 26.22
C PHE A 186 19.07 1.05 26.54
N ASN A 187 20.12 1.86 26.36
CA ASN A 187 20.06 3.32 26.49
C ASN A 187 19.56 3.92 25.17
N VAL A 188 18.25 4.10 25.04
CA VAL A 188 17.66 4.78 23.87
C VAL A 188 17.98 6.26 24.03
N SER A 189 18.96 6.75 23.25
CA SER A 189 19.30 8.15 23.25
C SER A 189 18.12 8.95 22.71
N LEU A 190 17.52 9.81 23.54
CA LEU A 190 16.50 10.81 23.17
C LEU A 190 16.98 11.84 22.12
N LYS A 191 18.17 11.64 21.53
CA LYS A 191 18.72 12.45 20.43
C LYS A 191 17.83 12.49 19.19
N TYR A 192 16.97 11.50 18.97
CA TYR A 192 16.01 11.52 17.84
C TYR A 192 14.89 12.56 18.01
N PHE A 193 14.47 12.85 19.25
CA PHE A 193 13.38 13.79 19.52
C PHE A 193 13.87 15.20 19.91
N HIS A 194 15.13 15.32 20.32
CA HIS A 194 15.74 16.57 20.78
C HIS A 194 17.07 16.90 20.07
N GLY A 195 17.25 16.39 18.84
CA GLY A 195 18.40 16.73 18.02
C GLY A 195 18.40 18.21 17.64
N GLU A 196 19.60 18.81 17.54
CA GLU A 196 19.80 20.11 16.89
C GLU A 196 19.43 19.94 15.40
N GLY A 197 18.20 20.29 15.04
CA GLY A 197 17.64 20.12 13.71
C GLY A 197 16.58 21.19 13.43
N SER A 198 16.29 21.43 12.16
CA SER A 198 15.30 22.42 11.71
C SER A 198 13.97 22.25 12.45
N THR A 199 13.35 23.36 12.84
CA THR A 199 12.03 23.40 13.51
C THR A 199 10.88 23.01 12.57
N TYR A 200 11.17 22.74 11.30
CA TYR A 200 10.22 22.27 10.29
C TYR A 200 10.91 21.28 9.35
N ILE A 201 10.14 20.31 8.84
CA ILE A 201 10.62 19.29 7.91
C ILE A 201 10.27 19.72 6.48
N GLU A 202 11.28 19.89 5.64
CA GLU A 202 11.09 20.04 4.19
C GLU A 202 11.20 18.66 3.54
N LEU A 203 10.07 18.04 3.21
CA LEU A 203 10.06 16.67 2.69
C LEU A 203 10.55 16.64 1.22
N PRO A 204 11.60 15.86 0.90
CA PRO A 204 11.95 15.57 -0.47
C PRO A 204 10.75 14.95 -1.19
N SER A 205 10.49 15.36 -2.44
CA SER A 205 9.34 14.87 -3.19
C SER A 205 9.61 14.73 -4.68
N ALA A 206 8.93 13.75 -5.28
CA ALA A 206 9.01 13.45 -6.70
C ALA A 206 7.64 13.65 -7.36
N ARG A 207 7.49 14.72 -8.16
CA ARG A 207 6.25 15.00 -8.92
C ARG A 207 5.99 13.94 -10.00
N LYS A 208 7.05 13.35 -10.56
CA LYS A 208 6.99 12.24 -11.52
C LYS A 208 7.56 11.01 -10.85
N PHE A 209 7.13 9.85 -11.30
CA PHE A 209 7.66 8.57 -10.87
C PHE A 209 9.18 8.54 -11.05
N ASP A 210 9.85 8.29 -9.94
CA ASP A 210 11.30 8.15 -9.87
C ASP A 210 11.61 6.86 -9.12
N SER A 211 12.35 5.96 -9.76
CA SER A 211 12.72 4.68 -9.16
C SER A 211 13.66 4.83 -7.96
N SER A 212 14.33 5.97 -7.81
CA SER A 212 15.14 6.29 -6.62
C SER A 212 14.30 6.52 -5.37
N PHE A 213 13.01 6.84 -5.52
CA PHE A 213 12.06 7.01 -4.42
C PHE A 213 11.42 5.68 -3.97
N ASN A 214 11.96 4.53 -4.41
CA ASN A 214 11.44 3.24 -3.99
C ASN A 214 11.75 2.95 -2.51
N CYS A 215 10.76 2.51 -1.76
CA CYS A 215 10.87 2.21 -0.34
C CYS A 215 10.10 0.93 0.02
N THR A 216 10.49 0.31 1.13
CA THR A 216 9.83 -0.88 1.65
C THR A 216 8.70 -0.45 2.57
N ARG A 217 7.48 -0.85 2.25
CA ARG A 217 6.29 -0.52 3.04
C ARG A 217 6.30 -1.23 4.37
N GLY A 218 5.75 -0.57 5.38
CA GLY A 218 5.44 -1.19 6.65
C GLY A 218 4.32 -2.22 6.56
N PHE A 219 4.10 -2.94 7.64
CA PHE A 219 3.06 -3.94 7.73
C PHE A 219 2.54 -4.09 9.17
N HIS A 220 1.32 -4.59 9.32
CA HIS A 220 0.76 -4.85 10.64
C HIS A 220 1.30 -6.17 11.23
N LEU A 221 1.52 -6.15 12.53
CA LEU A 221 1.68 -7.35 13.34
C LEU A 221 0.63 -7.32 14.45
N MET A 222 -0.03 -8.45 14.65
CA MET A 222 -1.18 -8.52 15.55
C MET A 222 -0.88 -9.16 16.89
N ASN A 223 -1.77 -8.79 17.80
CA ASN A 223 -1.80 -9.07 19.21
C ASN A 223 -1.95 -10.57 19.51
N GLU A 224 -0.97 -11.15 20.19
CA GLU A 224 -1.06 -12.53 20.73
C GLU A 224 -1.87 -12.61 22.04
N THR A 225 -2.37 -11.52 22.63
CA THR A 225 -3.10 -11.51 23.92
C THR A 225 -4.46 -12.22 23.91
N LYS A 226 -4.99 -12.64 22.75
CA LYS A 226 -6.04 -13.67 22.71
C LYS A 226 -5.54 -15.05 23.16
N VAL A 227 -4.24 -15.19 23.42
CA VAL A 227 -3.56 -16.32 24.04
C VAL A 227 -2.99 -15.89 25.40
N LYS A 228 -3.05 -16.77 26.39
CA LYS A 228 -2.47 -16.59 27.72
C LYS A 228 -0.99 -16.15 27.63
N GLN A 229 -0.72 -14.89 27.93
CA GLN A 229 0.54 -14.33 28.48
C GLN A 229 1.85 -15.00 28.03
N LYS A 230 2.15 -15.03 26.72
CA LYS A 230 3.51 -15.27 26.25
C LYS A 230 3.86 -14.23 25.21
N ILE A 231 4.81 -13.36 25.56
CA ILE A 231 5.46 -12.46 24.61
C ILE A 231 6.36 -13.34 23.75
N LYS A 232 6.07 -13.45 22.45
CA LYS A 232 6.95 -14.12 21.50
C LYS A 232 7.82 -13.08 20.79
N VAL A 233 9.15 -13.25 20.85
CA VAL A 233 10.09 -12.43 20.09
C VAL A 233 10.51 -13.20 18.85
N VAL A 234 10.24 -12.65 17.67
CA VAL A 234 10.73 -13.19 16.40
C VAL A 234 11.84 -12.29 15.89
N TYR A 235 13.00 -12.88 15.61
CA TYR A 235 14.09 -12.15 14.95
C TYR A 235 14.05 -12.43 13.47
N THR A 236 14.21 -11.38 12.67
CA THR A 236 14.02 -11.45 11.21
C THR A 236 15.04 -10.59 10.48
N ASP A 237 15.29 -10.90 9.21
CA ASP A 237 16.12 -10.09 8.31
C ASP A 237 15.20 -9.36 7.32
N PRO A 238 15.16 -8.01 7.34
CA PRO A 238 14.32 -7.21 6.44
C PRO A 238 14.47 -7.57 4.95
N ASN A 239 15.66 -7.98 4.53
CA ASN A 239 15.93 -8.29 3.12
C ASN A 239 15.29 -9.61 2.67
N HIS A 240 14.89 -10.46 3.61
CA HIS A 240 14.38 -11.82 3.37
C HIS A 240 12.96 -12.03 3.90
N ASP A 241 12.27 -10.97 4.31
CA ASP A 241 10.88 -11.03 4.82
C ASP A 241 9.91 -11.68 3.83
N THR A 242 10.04 -11.33 2.56
CA THR A 242 9.21 -11.87 1.46
C THR A 242 9.57 -13.32 1.12
N LEU A 243 10.64 -13.86 1.70
CA LEU A 243 11.13 -15.21 1.47
C LEU A 243 10.82 -16.17 2.62
N GLY A 244 10.01 -15.77 3.60
CA GLY A 244 9.59 -16.62 4.72
C GLY A 244 10.29 -16.29 6.03
N GLY A 245 11.20 -15.31 6.03
CA GLY A 245 12.16 -15.08 7.10
C GLY A 245 12.91 -16.36 7.51
N ILE A 246 13.79 -16.25 8.49
CA ILE A 246 14.33 -17.41 9.18
C ILE A 246 13.73 -17.34 10.58
N ASP A 247 12.70 -18.15 10.83
CA ASP A 247 12.15 -18.30 12.18
C ASP A 247 13.26 -18.86 13.09
N ILE A 248 13.74 -18.08 14.05
CA ILE A 248 14.79 -18.52 14.98
C ILE A 248 14.32 -19.70 15.84
N GLU A 249 13.01 -19.96 15.96
CA GLU A 249 12.52 -21.21 16.58
C GLU A 249 12.89 -22.45 15.76
N LEU A 250 13.15 -22.31 14.45
CA LEU A 250 13.72 -23.38 13.63
C LEU A 250 15.22 -23.55 13.86
N CYS A 251 15.91 -22.60 14.53
CA CYS A 251 17.33 -22.64 14.83
C CYS A 251 17.64 -22.45 16.34
N PRO A 252 17.12 -23.34 17.22
CA PRO A 252 17.14 -23.14 18.66
C PRO A 252 18.54 -23.27 19.28
N ILE A 253 19.46 -23.98 18.60
CA ILE A 253 20.75 -24.41 19.15
C ILE A 253 21.89 -23.60 18.50
N PHE A 254 22.72 -22.98 19.32
CA PHE A 254 23.99 -22.39 18.87
C PHE A 254 25.06 -23.48 18.82
N ASN A 255 25.75 -23.62 17.68
CA ASN A 255 26.80 -24.61 17.49
C ASN A 255 28.17 -23.91 17.54
N ASP A 256 28.91 -24.15 18.61
CA ASP A 256 30.22 -23.53 18.86
C ASP A 256 31.29 -23.92 17.83
N ILE A 257 31.12 -25.07 17.15
CA ILE A 257 32.07 -25.57 16.14
C ILE A 257 31.88 -24.83 14.82
N LEU A 258 30.62 -24.54 14.47
CA LEU A 258 30.27 -23.86 13.21
C LEU A 258 30.15 -22.33 13.37
N GLY A 259 30.14 -21.82 14.61
CA GLY A 259 30.01 -20.38 14.89
C GLY A 259 28.65 -19.79 14.52
N CYS A 260 27.60 -20.62 14.46
CA CYS A 260 26.29 -20.25 13.91
C CYS A 260 25.15 -20.93 14.71
N ARG A 261 23.93 -20.38 14.63
CA ARG A 261 22.73 -21.12 15.06
C ARG A 261 22.36 -22.16 14.01
N ILE A 262 22.01 -23.37 14.42
CA ILE A 262 21.69 -24.49 13.52
C ILE A 262 20.22 -24.88 13.62
N ASN A 263 19.66 -25.33 12.49
CA ASN A 263 18.31 -25.89 12.47
C ASN A 263 18.26 -27.37 12.90
N GLU A 264 17.05 -27.96 12.94
CA GLU A 264 16.85 -29.39 13.25
C GLU A 264 17.64 -30.34 12.33
N LYS A 265 18.09 -29.86 11.16
CA LYS A 265 18.90 -30.60 10.18
C LYS A 265 20.41 -30.36 10.33
N GLY A 266 20.85 -29.57 11.32
CA GLY A 266 22.25 -29.28 11.60
C GLY A 266 22.90 -28.27 10.63
N THR A 267 22.13 -27.61 9.77
CA THR A 267 22.66 -26.58 8.85
C THR A 267 22.67 -25.21 9.50
N CYS A 268 23.74 -24.44 9.28
CA CYS A 268 23.85 -23.06 9.77
C CYS A 268 22.74 -22.18 9.20
N CYS A 269 22.00 -21.58 10.11
CA CYS A 269 21.18 -20.42 9.85
C CYS A 269 22.12 -19.22 9.87
N MET A 270 22.66 -18.87 8.70
CA MET A 270 23.48 -17.67 8.54
C MET A 270 22.57 -16.46 8.68
N ILE A 271 22.50 -15.89 9.87
CA ILE A 271 21.81 -14.62 10.11
C ILE A 271 22.86 -13.67 10.70
N GLU A 272 23.25 -12.65 9.95
CA GLU A 272 24.22 -11.66 10.45
C GLU A 272 23.64 -10.91 11.66
N PRO A 273 24.34 -10.86 12.81
CA PRO A 273 23.81 -10.26 14.04
C PRO A 273 23.40 -8.78 13.91
N ASN A 274 24.04 -8.07 12.98
CA ASN A 274 23.84 -6.63 12.80
C ASN A 274 22.69 -6.26 11.85
N ASN A 275 22.10 -7.24 11.17
CA ASN A 275 20.97 -7.04 10.24
C ASN A 275 19.65 -7.66 10.74
N GLN A 276 19.60 -8.03 12.02
CA GLN A 276 18.43 -8.63 12.65
C GLN A 276 17.54 -7.57 13.28
N ARG A 277 16.24 -7.63 13.00
CA ARG A 277 15.23 -6.90 13.78
C ARG A 277 14.53 -7.85 14.74
N ALA A 278 14.38 -7.43 15.99
CA ALA A 278 13.58 -8.14 17.00
C ALA A 278 12.15 -7.60 16.97
N ILE A 279 11.19 -8.49 16.73
CA ILE A 279 9.77 -8.17 16.64
C ILE A 279 9.07 -8.81 17.84
N LEU A 280 8.34 -7.98 18.60
CA LEU A 280 7.52 -8.40 19.72
C LEU A 280 6.11 -8.69 19.20
N LEU A 281 5.73 -9.96 19.16
CA LEU A 281 4.36 -10.38 18.89
C LEU A 281 3.59 -10.27 20.20
N ALA A 282 2.98 -9.12 20.45
CA ALA A 282 2.33 -8.84 21.73
C ALA A 282 1.07 -7.98 21.61
N GLU A 283 1.05 -6.92 20.79
CA GLU A 283 -0.10 -6.02 20.61
C GLU A 283 -0.34 -5.72 19.12
N ASP A 284 -1.53 -5.25 18.77
CA ASP A 284 -1.86 -4.84 17.40
C ASP A 284 -1.07 -3.57 17.10
N GLN A 285 0.03 -3.73 16.37
CA GLN A 285 0.94 -2.63 16.05
C GLN A 285 1.32 -2.64 14.59
N PHE A 286 1.40 -1.46 14.00
CA PHE A 286 1.98 -1.29 12.68
C PHE A 286 3.49 -1.17 12.84
N TYR A 287 4.23 -2.01 12.13
CA TYR A 287 5.67 -1.90 12.01
C TYR A 287 5.99 -1.03 10.79
N PRO A 288 6.50 0.19 10.99
CA PRO A 288 6.88 1.04 9.87
C PRO A 288 8.03 0.38 9.09
N GLY A 289 7.97 0.49 7.78
CA GLY A 289 9.04 0.09 6.89
C GLY A 289 10.04 1.22 6.73
N THR A 290 10.53 1.43 5.51
CA THR A 290 11.44 2.52 5.15
C THR A 290 10.75 3.65 4.41
N CYS A 291 9.42 3.58 4.21
CA CYS A 291 8.67 4.64 3.53
C CYS A 291 8.33 5.79 4.49
N GLU A 292 8.46 7.03 4.03
CA GLU A 292 8.06 8.22 4.80
C GLU A 292 6.54 8.23 5.06
N ALA A 293 5.77 7.72 4.10
CA ALA A 293 4.32 7.55 4.21
C ALA A 293 3.91 6.72 5.43
N ASP A 294 4.72 5.75 5.85
CA ASP A 294 4.45 4.94 7.04
C ASP A 294 4.34 5.83 8.27
N LEU A 295 5.26 6.79 8.43
CA LEU A 295 5.30 7.72 9.55
C LEU A 295 4.19 8.77 9.47
N ILE A 296 3.93 9.29 8.26
CA ILE A 296 2.86 10.26 8.01
C ILE A 296 1.51 9.65 8.37
N CYS A 297 1.24 8.40 8.00
CA CYS A 297 -0.06 7.75 8.17
C CYS A 297 -0.25 7.06 9.54
N MET A 298 0.66 7.22 10.50
CA MET A 298 0.50 6.62 11.84
C MET A 298 -0.63 7.24 12.70
N ASP A 299 -1.35 8.24 12.20
CA ASP A 299 -2.39 8.92 12.96
C ASP A 299 -3.70 8.11 13.03
N GLU A 300 -4.42 8.25 14.15
CA GLU A 300 -5.73 7.63 14.38
C GLU A 300 -6.90 8.58 14.08
N GLU A 301 -6.61 9.86 13.80
CA GLU A 301 -7.60 10.83 13.35
C GLU A 301 -8.14 10.49 11.95
N LYS A 302 -9.14 11.22 11.48
CA LYS A 302 -9.69 11.00 10.13
C LYS A 302 -8.78 11.60 9.07
N SER A 303 -8.68 10.94 7.91
CA SER A 303 -8.01 11.52 6.75
C SER A 303 -8.79 12.75 6.31
N GLU A 304 -8.08 13.87 6.17
CA GLU A 304 -8.64 15.14 5.68
C GLU A 304 -8.48 15.28 4.16
N VAL A 305 -7.76 14.33 3.56
CA VAL A 305 -7.38 14.29 2.16
C VAL A 305 -8.23 13.28 1.41
N GLU A 306 -8.48 13.57 0.14
CA GLU A 306 -9.21 12.70 -0.78
C GLU A 306 -8.29 12.25 -1.92
N PRO A 307 -8.39 11.00 -2.40
CA PRO A 307 -7.73 10.63 -3.66
C PRO A 307 -8.36 11.43 -4.80
N CYS A 308 -7.59 11.67 -5.86
CA CYS A 308 -8.13 12.26 -7.09
C CYS A 308 -9.37 11.49 -7.55
N GLU A 309 -10.35 12.18 -8.10
CA GLU A 309 -11.60 11.54 -8.49
C GLU A 309 -11.41 10.62 -9.72
N MET A 310 -12.24 9.59 -9.83
CA MET A 310 -12.21 8.70 -11.01
C MET A 310 -12.45 9.51 -12.29
N GLY A 311 -11.72 9.16 -13.34
CA GLY A 311 -11.83 9.84 -14.63
C GLY A 311 -11.11 11.19 -14.71
N TYR A 312 -10.41 11.62 -13.66
CA TYR A 312 -9.62 12.85 -13.63
C TYR A 312 -8.16 12.59 -13.25
N ILE A 313 -7.35 13.62 -13.47
CA ILE A 313 -5.93 13.65 -13.16
C ILE A 313 -5.67 14.85 -12.26
N CYS A 314 -5.03 14.62 -11.11
CA CYS A 314 -4.73 15.67 -10.16
C CYS A 314 -3.21 15.88 -10.09
N ASP A 315 -2.78 17.12 -10.28
CA ASP A 315 -1.37 17.51 -10.13
C ASP A 315 -1.07 17.89 -8.66
N HIS A 316 0.16 18.29 -8.36
CA HIS A 316 0.51 18.86 -7.07
C HIS A 316 -0.31 20.13 -6.78
N ASP A 317 -0.53 20.41 -5.51
CA ASP A 317 -1.33 21.56 -5.05
C ASP A 317 -2.81 21.55 -5.51
N THR A 318 -3.34 20.43 -6.02
CA THR A 318 -4.75 20.35 -6.44
C THR A 318 -5.70 20.62 -5.26
N THR A 319 -6.55 21.61 -5.45
CA THR A 319 -7.58 22.03 -4.49
C THR A 319 -8.92 21.32 -4.75
N PHE A 320 -9.90 21.53 -3.87
CA PHE A 320 -11.24 20.97 -4.05
C PHE A 320 -11.91 21.42 -5.35
N ASP A 321 -11.72 22.69 -5.74
CA ASP A 321 -12.34 23.28 -6.94
C ASP A 321 -11.66 22.81 -8.23
N GLU A 322 -10.41 22.33 -8.15
CA GLU A 322 -9.60 21.97 -9.32
C GLU A 322 -9.56 20.47 -9.60
N LYS A 323 -10.11 19.64 -8.71
CA LYS A 323 -10.06 18.17 -8.80
C LYS A 323 -10.70 17.59 -10.07
N GLU A 324 -11.58 18.35 -10.74
CA GLU A 324 -12.26 17.97 -11.98
C GLU A 324 -11.73 18.73 -13.22
N ASN A 325 -10.64 19.49 -13.10
CA ASN A 325 -10.16 20.34 -14.20
C ASN A 325 -9.50 19.57 -15.35
N ILE A 326 -8.84 18.45 -15.05
CA ILE A 326 -8.04 17.71 -16.05
C ILE A 326 -8.68 16.32 -16.24
N PRO A 327 -9.49 16.13 -17.31
CA PRO A 327 -10.10 14.84 -17.59
C PRO A 327 -9.04 13.82 -18.05
N CYS A 328 -9.35 12.56 -17.81
CA CYS A 328 -8.55 11.45 -18.31
C CYS A 328 -8.46 11.44 -19.84
N ALA A 329 -7.31 11.07 -20.38
CA ALA A 329 -7.17 10.83 -21.80
C ALA A 329 -8.06 9.66 -22.26
N GLY A 330 -8.81 9.85 -23.34
CA GLY A 330 -9.70 8.83 -23.88
C GLY A 330 -8.93 7.59 -24.34
N GLY A 331 -9.59 6.45 -24.20
CA GLY A 331 -8.99 5.14 -24.43
C GLY A 331 -8.12 4.66 -23.25
N TYR A 332 -8.01 5.45 -22.18
CA TYR A 332 -7.37 5.08 -20.92
C TYR A 332 -8.37 5.14 -19.75
N LEU A 333 -8.01 4.47 -18.66
CA LEU A 333 -8.79 4.43 -17.43
C LEU A 333 -8.02 5.14 -16.31
N CYS A 334 -8.53 6.29 -15.88
CA CYS A 334 -8.03 6.99 -14.70
C CYS A 334 -8.80 6.53 -13.47
N ARG A 335 -8.07 5.90 -12.55
CA ARG A 335 -8.56 5.44 -11.24
C ARG A 335 -8.46 6.55 -10.21
N PRO A 336 -9.03 6.36 -9.00
CA PRO A 336 -8.71 7.26 -7.92
C PRO A 336 -7.19 7.28 -7.69
N GLY A 337 -6.62 8.45 -7.46
CA GLY A 337 -5.16 8.55 -7.33
C GLY A 337 -4.38 8.70 -8.65
N THR A 338 -5.03 8.93 -9.81
CA THR A 338 -4.28 9.04 -11.07
C THR A 338 -3.44 10.31 -11.14
N THR A 339 -2.18 10.17 -11.56
CA THR A 339 -1.20 11.25 -11.65
C THR A 339 -1.00 11.73 -13.10
N PRO A 340 -0.50 12.96 -13.33
CA PRO A 340 -0.20 13.47 -14.66
C PRO A 340 1.02 12.80 -15.31
N ASP A 341 1.60 11.77 -14.69
CA ASP A 341 2.77 11.10 -15.24
C ASP A 341 2.45 10.36 -16.55
N ILE A 342 3.32 10.56 -17.54
CA ILE A 342 3.21 9.99 -18.87
C ILE A 342 4.07 8.72 -19.04
N SER A 343 4.93 8.41 -18.07
CA SER A 343 5.74 7.19 -18.09
C SER A 343 4.85 5.97 -17.91
N LEU A 344 5.13 4.92 -18.70
CA LEU A 344 4.49 3.61 -18.52
C LEU A 344 5.01 2.87 -17.29
N GLU A 345 6.16 3.29 -16.76
CA GLU A 345 6.73 2.75 -15.53
C GLU A 345 6.02 3.29 -14.28
N ALA A 346 5.34 4.44 -14.40
CA ALA A 346 4.58 5.04 -13.32
C ALA A 346 3.33 4.18 -13.01
N PRO A 347 3.23 3.55 -11.82
CA PRO A 347 2.15 2.61 -11.52
C PRO A 347 0.75 3.21 -11.61
N ASN A 348 0.65 4.51 -11.34
CA ASN A 348 -0.61 5.27 -11.35
C ASN A 348 -0.55 6.49 -12.29
N GLY A 349 0.34 6.46 -13.29
CA GLY A 349 0.34 7.44 -14.36
C GLY A 349 -0.95 7.37 -15.19
N GLN A 350 -1.28 8.47 -15.86
CA GLN A 350 -2.50 8.60 -16.68
C GLN A 350 -2.61 7.57 -17.82
N PHE A 351 -1.48 6.98 -18.25
CA PHE A 351 -1.43 5.96 -19.30
C PHE A 351 -1.18 4.54 -18.79
N SER A 352 -1.12 4.34 -17.46
CA SER A 352 -0.84 3.04 -16.84
C SER A 352 -1.91 1.97 -17.13
N LYS A 353 -3.13 2.40 -17.50
CA LYS A 353 -4.26 1.50 -17.80
C LYS A 353 -4.99 1.89 -19.05
N ILE A 354 -4.85 1.04 -20.07
CA ILE A 354 -5.62 1.12 -21.31
C ILE A 354 -7.04 0.59 -21.10
N CYS A 355 -8.00 1.12 -21.85
CA CYS A 355 -9.37 0.64 -21.88
C CYS A 355 -9.40 -0.85 -22.28
N PRO A 356 -10.06 -1.74 -21.51
CA PRO A 356 -10.11 -3.17 -21.81
C PRO A 356 -10.93 -3.45 -23.07
N ASN A 357 -10.74 -4.64 -23.64
CA ASN A 357 -11.54 -5.11 -24.77
C ASN A 357 -13.03 -5.26 -24.39
N GLY A 358 -13.92 -4.97 -25.34
CA GLY A 358 -15.36 -4.98 -25.10
C GLY A 358 -15.92 -3.71 -24.44
N TYR A 359 -15.09 -2.69 -24.23
CA TYR A 359 -15.45 -1.44 -23.58
C TYR A 359 -14.95 -0.22 -24.37
N ALA A 360 -15.59 0.94 -24.17
CA ALA A 360 -15.13 2.22 -24.71
C ALA A 360 -15.02 3.29 -23.62
N CYS A 361 -13.91 4.05 -23.65
CA CYS A 361 -13.52 5.04 -22.65
C CYS A 361 -13.41 6.43 -23.32
N GLU A 362 -14.42 7.28 -23.15
CA GLU A 362 -14.56 8.58 -23.84
C GLU A 362 -13.67 9.69 -23.21
N ASN A 363 -13.36 10.75 -23.96
CA ASN A 363 -12.57 11.89 -23.45
C ASN A 363 -13.29 12.72 -22.37
N ASN A 364 -14.62 12.63 -22.24
CA ASN A 364 -15.42 13.56 -21.44
C ASN A 364 -16.47 12.83 -20.56
N ASN A 365 -16.34 13.04 -19.25
CA ASN A 365 -17.31 12.90 -18.14
C ASN A 365 -16.86 11.92 -17.04
N SER A 366 -16.72 12.51 -15.85
CA SER A 366 -16.64 11.93 -14.50
C SER A 366 -17.36 10.59 -14.28
N GLN A 367 -18.50 10.36 -14.93
CA GLN A 367 -19.29 9.14 -14.75
C GLN A 367 -18.98 8.03 -15.77
N LYS A 368 -18.47 8.35 -16.97
CA LYS A 368 -18.32 7.39 -18.09
C LYS A 368 -16.93 6.78 -18.21
N ASN A 369 -15.93 7.37 -17.57
CA ASN A 369 -14.59 6.80 -17.39
C ASN A 369 -14.43 6.10 -16.03
N SER A 370 -15.55 5.82 -15.36
CA SER A 370 -15.57 4.87 -14.26
C SER A 370 -15.34 3.45 -14.79
N VAL A 371 -15.01 2.52 -13.91
CA VAL A 371 -14.89 1.07 -14.18
C VAL A 371 -16.13 0.48 -14.92
N TYR A 372 -17.23 1.23 -15.02
CA TYR A 372 -18.38 1.01 -15.89
C TYR A 372 -18.22 1.70 -17.25
N ALA A 373 -17.08 1.48 -17.90
CA ALA A 373 -16.92 1.86 -19.31
C ALA A 373 -18.16 1.37 -20.07
N ARG A 374 -18.65 2.17 -21.03
CA ARG A 374 -19.85 1.76 -21.76
C ARG A 374 -19.53 0.45 -22.45
N GLY A 375 -20.21 -0.61 -22.04
CA GLY A 375 -20.10 -1.91 -22.71
C GLY A 375 -20.32 -1.69 -24.20
N CYS A 376 -19.50 -2.35 -25.01
CA CYS A 376 -19.58 -2.19 -26.45
C CYS A 376 -21.01 -2.44 -26.91
N ALA A 377 -21.60 -1.48 -27.64
CA ALA A 377 -22.96 -1.64 -28.12
C ALA A 377 -23.06 -2.88 -29.01
N SER A 378 -24.22 -3.56 -28.99
CA SER A 378 -24.47 -4.71 -29.86
C SER A 378 -24.19 -4.34 -31.31
N ASN A 379 -23.51 -5.23 -32.04
CA ASN A 379 -23.04 -5.05 -33.43
C ASN A 379 -21.83 -4.11 -33.62
N TYR A 380 -21.17 -3.68 -32.54
CA TYR A 380 -19.89 -2.99 -32.61
C TYR A 380 -18.76 -3.85 -32.04
N PHE A 381 -17.54 -3.61 -32.54
CA PHE A 381 -16.34 -4.29 -32.08
C PHE A 381 -15.43 -3.30 -31.36
N CYS A 382 -15.28 -3.47 -30.04
CA CYS A 382 -14.43 -2.63 -29.21
C CYS A 382 -13.14 -3.39 -28.87
N VAL A 383 -12.04 -2.98 -29.50
CA VAL A 383 -10.69 -3.45 -29.16
C VAL A 383 -10.18 -2.75 -27.90
N THR A 384 -9.06 -3.22 -27.36
CA THR A 384 -8.36 -2.51 -26.28
C THR A 384 -8.02 -1.08 -26.69
N GLY A 385 -8.30 -0.11 -25.83
CA GLY A 385 -8.04 1.31 -26.08
C GLY A 385 -9.12 2.01 -26.89
N THR A 386 -10.32 1.44 -27.04
CA THR A 386 -11.41 2.10 -27.76
C THR A 386 -11.86 3.38 -27.04
N VAL A 387 -11.91 4.49 -27.75
CA VAL A 387 -12.45 5.79 -27.28
C VAL A 387 -13.90 5.92 -27.71
N ASP A 388 -14.14 5.75 -29.01
CA ASP A 388 -15.47 5.78 -29.61
C ASP A 388 -15.57 4.69 -30.69
N TYR A 389 -16.39 3.68 -30.42
CA TYR A 389 -16.61 2.54 -31.30
C TYR A 389 -17.41 2.89 -32.57
N LYS A 390 -18.14 4.00 -32.61
CA LYS A 390 -18.95 4.41 -33.77
C LYS A 390 -18.11 4.94 -34.90
N ILE A 391 -17.04 5.65 -34.55
CA ILE A 391 -16.10 6.26 -35.49
C ILE A 391 -14.74 5.54 -35.54
N GLY A 392 -14.55 4.52 -34.71
CA GLY A 392 -13.31 3.75 -34.64
C GLY A 392 -12.15 4.51 -33.98
N LEU A 393 -12.45 5.48 -33.10
CA LEU A 393 -11.44 6.29 -32.44
C LEU A 393 -10.75 5.46 -31.35
N LEU A 394 -9.42 5.46 -31.36
CA LEU A 394 -8.59 4.68 -30.42
C LEU A 394 -7.68 5.57 -29.57
N ALA A 395 -7.19 4.99 -28.47
CA ALA A 395 -6.19 5.57 -27.59
C ALA A 395 -4.97 6.02 -28.42
N ARG A 396 -4.52 7.26 -28.22
CA ARG A 396 -3.39 7.86 -28.96
C ARG A 396 -3.50 7.84 -30.49
N ASP A 397 -4.70 7.68 -31.04
CA ASP A 397 -4.92 7.93 -32.47
C ASP A 397 -4.61 9.40 -32.80
N GLY A 398 -4.05 9.68 -33.99
CA GLY A 398 -3.66 11.02 -34.41
C GLY A 398 -4.80 12.03 -34.33
N PHE A 399 -6.04 11.58 -34.60
CA PHE A 399 -7.25 12.39 -34.41
C PHE A 399 -7.53 12.67 -32.92
N ASN A 400 -7.29 11.70 -32.03
CA ASN A 400 -7.51 11.81 -30.59
C ASN A 400 -6.47 12.72 -29.90
N ILE A 401 -5.24 12.75 -30.40
CA ILE A 401 -4.16 13.63 -29.89
C ILE A 401 -3.98 14.91 -30.71
N ASN A 402 -4.97 15.29 -31.53
CA ASN A 402 -4.97 16.51 -32.36
C ASN A 402 -3.70 16.70 -33.21
N LEU A 403 -3.13 15.60 -33.73
CA LEU A 403 -2.02 15.69 -34.67
C LEU A 403 -2.54 16.27 -35.99
N THR A 404 -1.99 17.42 -36.38
CA THR A 404 -2.22 17.97 -37.72
C THR A 404 -1.41 17.17 -38.74
N SER A 405 -1.74 17.28 -40.03
CA SER A 405 -1.02 16.61 -41.13
C SER A 405 0.48 16.96 -41.24
N LEU A 406 0.97 17.92 -40.44
CA LEU A 406 2.37 18.29 -40.32
C LEU A 406 3.15 17.44 -39.30
N HIS A 407 2.46 16.67 -38.45
CA HIS A 407 3.06 15.92 -37.34
C HIS A 407 3.31 14.42 -37.58
N PRO A 408 2.66 13.69 -38.52
CA PRO A 408 3.00 12.30 -38.74
C PRO A 408 4.13 12.20 -39.77
N ASN A 409 5.38 12.31 -39.31
CA ASN A 409 6.48 11.62 -39.98
C ASN A 409 6.96 10.48 -39.06
N PRO A 410 6.57 9.22 -39.33
CA PRO A 410 7.07 8.07 -38.58
C PRO A 410 8.49 7.63 -39.01
N PHE A 411 9.20 8.44 -39.82
CA PHE A 411 10.56 8.19 -40.30
C PHE A 411 11.57 9.27 -39.88
#